data_AF-A0A397TWX7-F1
#
_entry.id   AF-A0A397TWX7-F1
#
_cell.length_a   1.000
_cell.length_b   1.000
_cell.length_c   1.000
_cell.angle_alpha   90.00
_cell.angle_beta   90.00
_cell.angle_gamma   90.00
#
_symmetry.space_group_name_H-M   'P 1'
#
loop_
_entity.id
_entity.type
_entity.pdbx_description
1 polymer ?
#
loop_
_entity_poly.entity_id
_entity_poly.type
_entity_poly.pdbx_seq_one_letter_code
_entity_poly.pdbx_strand_id
1 'polypeptide(L)'
;MCGIPKVTLEGTLEDWMKLQEKVANLRKLNLELDFWLDRLEPVVWNLVATYRGEVDEDFWGRIVRIDRVFGSGGGTYISGWLMNFFPYSGDHRVEIEDIPDGVVSVPFTLDGEKLKFIAGFIGANQEVLEDSDSESVVSPVIGWSIVNDIKVP
;
A
#
# COMPACT_ATOMS: atom_id res chain seq x y z
N MET A 1 -17.13 14.94 -7.02
CA MET A 1 -17.15 13.48 -6.77
C MET A 1 -15.77 12.98 -7.17
N CYS A 2 -14.85 12.81 -6.22
CA CYS A 2 -13.50 12.35 -6.49
C CYS A 2 -13.13 11.41 -5.34
N GLY A 3 -12.99 10.12 -5.64
CA GLY A 3 -12.80 9.03 -4.70
C GLY A 3 -12.78 7.70 -5.46
N ILE A 4 -12.39 6.62 -4.79
CA ILE A 4 -12.38 5.28 -5.37
C ILE A 4 -13.84 4.76 -5.35
N PRO A 5 -14.51 4.60 -6.51
CA PRO A 5 -15.95 4.33 -6.54
C PRO A 5 -16.29 2.89 -6.15
N LYS A 6 -15.36 1.96 -6.34
CA LYS A 6 -15.48 0.55 -5.99
C LYS A 6 -14.11 0.04 -5.56
N VAL A 7 -14.10 -0.80 -4.53
CA VAL A 7 -12.90 -1.50 -4.08
C VAL A 7 -13.21 -2.99 -4.08
N THR A 8 -12.34 -3.76 -4.70
CA THR A 8 -12.33 -5.21 -4.57
C THR A 8 -11.23 -5.58 -3.59
N LEU A 9 -11.57 -6.29 -2.52
CA LEU A 9 -10.57 -6.93 -1.68
C LEU A 9 -10.30 -8.33 -2.20
N GLU A 10 -9.03 -8.63 -2.44
CA GLU A 10 -8.59 -9.97 -2.80
C GLU A 10 -8.31 -10.84 -1.56
N GLY A 11 -8.31 -12.15 -1.76
CA GLY A 11 -8.15 -13.15 -0.71
C GLY A 11 -9.48 -13.60 -0.09
N THR A 12 -9.40 -14.34 1.00
CA THR A 12 -10.56 -14.88 1.72
C THR A 12 -10.69 -14.24 3.10
N LEU A 13 -11.89 -14.30 3.71
CA LEU A 13 -12.09 -13.86 5.08
C LEU A 13 -11.08 -14.50 6.06
N GLU A 14 -10.69 -15.76 5.84
CA GLU A 14 -9.70 -16.46 6.65
C GLU A 14 -8.31 -15.79 6.56
N ASP A 15 -7.89 -15.35 5.37
CA ASP A 15 -6.62 -14.65 5.17
C ASP A 15 -6.58 -13.33 5.94
N TRP A 16 -7.68 -12.59 5.92
CA TRP A 16 -7.81 -11.31 6.64
C TRP A 16 -7.90 -11.49 8.16
N MET A 17 -8.56 -12.56 8.63
CA MET A 17 -8.52 -12.91 10.05
C MET A 17 -7.11 -13.31 10.52
N LYS A 18 -6.34 -14.02 9.69
CA LYS A 18 -4.91 -14.31 9.98
C LYS A 18 -4.08 -13.02 10.03
N LEU A 19 -4.35 -12.04 9.18
CA LEU A 19 -3.69 -10.74 9.25
C LEU A 19 -4.00 -10.04 10.59
N GLN A 20 -5.26 -10.03 11.00
CA GLN A 20 -5.67 -9.47 12.29
C GLN A 20 -4.97 -10.15 13.47
N GLU A 21 -4.87 -11.48 13.44
CA GLU A 21 -4.13 -12.25 14.45
C GLU A 21 -2.65 -11.88 14.50
N LYS A 22 -2.00 -11.72 13.33
CA LYS A 22 -0.59 -11.29 13.25
C LYS A 22 -0.39 -9.91 13.88
N VAL A 23 -1.30 -8.97 13.64
CA VAL A 23 -1.25 -7.63 14.27
C VAL A 23 -1.39 -7.73 15.78
N ALA A 24 -2.34 -8.51 16.28
CA ALA A 24 -2.49 -8.74 17.72
C ALA A 24 -1.26 -9.43 18.35
N ASN A 25 -0.61 -10.33 17.60
CA ASN A 25 0.61 -10.98 18.05
C ASN A 25 1.83 -10.04 18.03
N LEU A 26 1.91 -9.10 17.07
CA LEU A 26 2.95 -8.06 17.06
C LEU A 26 2.94 -7.23 18.35
N ARG A 27 1.75 -6.87 18.85
CA ARG A 27 1.61 -6.15 20.14
C ARG A 27 2.26 -6.91 21.30
N LYS A 28 2.13 -8.24 21.33
CA LYS A 28 2.68 -9.09 22.40
C LYS A 28 4.20 -9.19 22.39
N LEU A 29 4.86 -8.80 21.30
CA LEU A 29 6.32 -8.84 21.19
C LEU A 29 7.00 -7.70 21.96
N ASN A 30 6.25 -6.77 22.57
CA ASN A 30 6.77 -5.66 23.37
C ASN A 30 7.85 -4.84 22.63
N LEU A 31 7.65 -4.60 21.34
CA LEU A 31 8.55 -3.82 20.48
C LEU A 31 8.37 -2.30 20.61
N GLU A 32 7.62 -1.84 21.62
CA GLU A 32 7.27 -0.43 21.82
C GLU A 32 6.56 0.21 20.61
N LEU A 33 5.74 -0.60 19.91
CA LEU A 33 5.02 -0.19 18.69
C LEU A 33 3.56 0.23 18.94
N ASP A 34 3.13 0.38 20.19
CA ASP A 34 1.72 0.69 20.51
C ASP A 34 1.22 1.98 19.85
N PHE A 35 2.07 3.01 19.77
CA PHE A 35 1.76 4.27 19.07
C PHE A 35 1.35 4.07 17.59
N TRP A 36 1.84 3.00 16.96
CA TRP A 36 1.50 2.63 15.59
C TRP A 36 0.35 1.61 15.56
N LEU A 37 0.38 0.60 16.42
CA LEU A 37 -0.62 -0.46 16.45
C LEU A 37 -2.01 0.09 16.79
N ASP A 38 -2.11 1.11 17.63
CA ASP A 38 -3.36 1.82 17.96
C ASP A 38 -4.01 2.44 16.71
N ARG A 39 -3.21 2.76 15.68
CA ARG A 39 -3.68 3.29 14.39
C ARG A 39 -3.93 2.21 13.35
N LEU A 40 -3.13 1.15 13.36
CA LEU A 40 -3.22 0.05 12.39
C LEU A 40 -4.41 -0.87 12.69
N GLU A 41 -4.67 -1.19 13.94
CA GLU A 41 -5.71 -2.15 14.33
C GLU A 41 -7.12 -1.76 13.86
N PRO A 42 -7.58 -0.50 13.98
CA PRO A 42 -8.86 -0.08 13.44
C PRO A 42 -8.97 -0.24 11.92
N VAL A 43 -7.86 -0.07 11.20
CA VAL A 43 -7.82 -0.28 9.74
C VAL A 43 -8.03 -1.75 9.42
N VAL A 44 -7.27 -2.63 10.05
CA VAL A 44 -7.37 -4.08 9.82
C VAL A 44 -8.73 -4.62 10.25
N TRP A 45 -9.31 -4.09 11.34
CA TRP A 45 -10.68 -4.40 11.75
C TRP A 45 -11.70 -4.07 10.65
N ASN A 46 -11.66 -2.87 10.08
CA ASN A 46 -12.59 -2.45 9.02
C ASN A 46 -12.44 -3.28 7.74
N LEU A 47 -11.22 -3.71 7.40
CA LEU A 47 -10.98 -4.64 6.28
C LEU A 47 -11.67 -5.99 6.54
N VAL A 48 -11.55 -6.55 7.75
CA VAL A 48 -12.24 -7.80 8.13
C VAL A 48 -13.76 -7.62 8.19
N ALA A 49 -14.25 -6.50 8.72
CA ALA A 49 -15.68 -6.18 8.80
C ALA A 49 -16.31 -6.11 7.39
N THR A 50 -15.59 -5.55 6.42
CA THR A 50 -16.03 -5.50 5.01
C THR A 50 -16.31 -6.89 4.45
N TYR A 51 -15.48 -7.90 4.75
CA TYR A 51 -15.72 -9.30 4.36
C TYR A 51 -16.94 -9.95 5.02
N ARG A 52 -17.40 -9.40 6.16
CA ARG A 52 -18.60 -9.86 6.87
C ARG A 52 -19.87 -9.15 6.39
N GLY A 53 -19.75 -8.26 5.40
CA GLY A 53 -20.85 -7.43 4.92
C GLY A 53 -21.12 -6.17 5.77
N GLU A 54 -20.25 -5.89 6.75
CA GLU A 54 -20.32 -4.70 7.61
C GLU A 54 -19.47 -3.57 6.97
N VAL A 55 -19.96 -3.01 5.87
CA VAL A 55 -19.23 -1.99 5.09
C VAL A 55 -19.41 -0.60 5.71
N ASP A 56 -18.30 0.04 6.08
CA ASP A 56 -18.25 1.44 6.51
C ASP A 56 -17.82 2.34 5.34
N GLU A 57 -18.78 3.03 4.73
CA GLU A 57 -18.52 3.94 3.59
C GLU A 57 -17.63 5.13 3.96
N ASP A 58 -17.71 5.63 5.20
CA ASP A 58 -16.86 6.74 5.66
C ASP A 58 -15.41 6.29 5.81
N PHE A 59 -15.18 5.07 6.28
CA PHE A 59 -13.86 4.44 6.28
C PHE A 59 -13.33 4.32 4.84
N TRP A 60 -14.07 3.70 3.92
CA TRP A 60 -13.66 3.53 2.53
C TRP A 60 -13.47 4.87 1.79
N GLY A 61 -14.26 5.89 2.12
CA GLY A 61 -14.12 7.24 1.56
C GLY A 61 -12.82 7.96 2.00
N ARG A 62 -12.10 7.45 3.00
CA ARG A 62 -10.91 8.08 3.59
C ARG A 62 -9.61 7.30 3.37
N ILE A 63 -9.56 6.41 2.37
CA ILE A 63 -8.34 5.62 2.02
C ILE A 63 -7.14 6.55 1.87
N VAL A 64 -7.27 7.53 0.96
CA VAL A 64 -6.20 8.44 0.58
C VAL A 64 -6.75 9.82 0.29
N ARG A 65 -6.02 10.84 0.71
CA ARG A 65 -6.27 12.24 0.40
C ARG A 65 -4.96 12.86 -0.07
N ILE A 66 -5.01 13.55 -1.21
CA ILE A 66 -3.87 14.23 -1.81
C ILE A 66 -4.06 15.74 -1.66
N ASP A 67 -3.13 16.40 -0.98
CA ASP A 67 -3.10 17.85 -0.83
C ASP A 67 -1.89 18.44 -1.56
N ARG A 68 -2.09 19.53 -2.30
CA ARG A 68 -1.00 20.25 -2.98
C ARG A 68 -0.81 21.63 -2.35
N VAL A 69 0.41 21.93 -1.95
CA VAL A 69 0.81 23.24 -1.42
C VAL A 69 1.67 23.92 -2.48
N PHE A 70 1.32 25.17 -2.83
CA PHE A 70 2.01 25.94 -3.86
C PHE A 70 2.92 27.01 -3.23
N GLY A 71 3.99 27.40 -3.94
CA GLY A 71 4.95 28.41 -3.49
C GLY A 71 6.33 27.84 -3.15
N SER A 72 7.23 28.68 -2.65
CA SER A 72 8.55 28.23 -2.18
C SER A 72 8.38 27.32 -0.96
N GLY A 73 8.93 26.11 -1.01
CA GLY A 73 8.69 25.07 0.01
C GLY A 73 7.33 24.37 -0.10
N GLY A 74 6.61 24.56 -1.21
CA GLY A 74 5.41 23.80 -1.53
C GLY A 74 5.73 22.35 -1.94
N GLY A 75 4.78 21.46 -1.73
CA GLY A 75 4.93 20.02 -1.98
C GLY A 75 3.59 19.34 -2.21
N THR A 76 3.63 18.07 -2.65
CA THR A 76 2.43 17.22 -2.76
C THR A 76 2.45 16.23 -1.61
N TYR A 77 1.38 16.22 -0.83
CA TYR A 77 1.29 15.44 0.39
C TYR A 77 0.15 14.44 0.31
N ILE A 78 0.37 13.27 0.89
CA ILE A 78 -0.59 12.18 0.97
C ILE A 78 -0.95 11.95 2.44
N SER A 79 -2.25 11.83 2.70
CA SER A 79 -2.83 11.51 4.00
C SER A 79 -3.98 10.50 3.82
N GLY A 80 -4.64 10.11 4.91
CA GLY A 80 -5.70 9.09 4.92
C GLY A 80 -5.27 7.84 5.67
N TRP A 81 -6.19 6.89 5.86
CA TRP A 81 -5.89 5.72 6.68
C TRP A 81 -4.88 4.76 6.03
N LEU A 82 -4.65 4.84 4.72
CA LEU A 82 -3.58 4.10 4.04
C LEU A 82 -2.21 4.37 4.68
N MET A 83 -1.98 5.59 5.20
CA MET A 83 -0.73 5.94 5.87
C MET A 83 -0.51 5.16 7.16
N ASN A 84 -1.56 4.55 7.75
CA ASN A 84 -1.42 3.74 8.96
C ASN A 84 -0.65 2.42 8.73
N PHE A 85 -0.40 2.01 7.49
CA PHE A 85 0.51 0.89 7.21
C PHE A 85 1.99 1.27 7.36
N PHE A 86 2.31 2.56 7.48
CA PHE A 86 3.68 3.07 7.61
C PHE A 86 3.91 3.52 9.06
N PRO A 87 4.63 2.75 9.89
CA PRO A 87 4.78 3.07 11.32
C PRO A 87 5.39 4.44 11.58
N TYR A 88 6.30 4.88 10.72
CA TYR A 88 7.10 6.09 10.90
C TYR A 88 6.70 7.23 9.96
N SER A 89 5.57 7.12 9.23
CA SER A 89 4.97 8.31 8.63
C SER A 89 4.45 9.20 9.76
N GLY A 90 4.97 10.43 9.87
CA GLY A 90 4.75 11.37 10.98
C GLY A 90 3.28 11.73 11.25
N ASP A 91 2.88 12.99 11.06
CA ASP A 91 1.51 13.49 11.33
C ASP A 91 0.46 12.97 10.31
N HIS A 92 0.56 11.70 9.91
CA HIS A 92 -0.32 11.04 8.92
C HIS A 92 -0.36 11.76 7.57
N ARG A 93 0.67 12.56 7.32
CA ARG A 93 0.88 13.36 6.13
C ARG A 93 2.31 13.12 5.68
N VAL A 94 2.46 12.52 4.52
CA VAL A 94 3.76 12.14 3.93
C VAL A 94 3.92 12.93 2.64
N GLU A 95 5.09 13.52 2.41
CA GLU A 95 5.37 14.09 1.11
C GLU A 95 5.48 12.95 0.09
N ILE A 96 4.92 13.11 -1.11
CA ILE A 96 4.85 12.03 -2.10
C ILE A 96 6.23 11.46 -2.45
N GLU A 97 7.28 12.27 -2.32
CA GLU A 97 8.68 11.91 -2.56
C GLU A 97 9.27 11.00 -1.46
N ASP A 98 8.67 10.97 -0.27
CA ASP A 98 9.09 10.11 0.85
C ASP A 98 8.42 8.72 0.83
N ILE A 99 7.49 8.48 -0.11
CA ILE A 99 6.86 7.16 -0.25
C ILE A 99 7.88 6.19 -0.85
N PRO A 100 8.12 5.03 -0.22
CA PRO A 100 9.09 4.07 -0.73
C PRO A 100 8.63 3.48 -2.07
N ASP A 101 9.59 3.19 -2.97
CA ASP A 101 9.39 2.70 -4.35
C ASP A 101 8.62 1.36 -4.47
N GLY A 102 8.22 0.73 -3.36
CA GLY A 102 7.45 -0.52 -3.35
C GLY A 102 8.21 -1.74 -3.86
N VAL A 103 9.49 -1.59 -4.20
CA VAL A 103 10.38 -2.66 -4.69
C VAL A 103 11.65 -2.73 -3.87
N VAL A 104 12.17 -3.94 -3.70
CA VAL A 104 13.48 -4.22 -3.10
C VAL A 104 14.41 -4.70 -4.20
N SER A 105 15.63 -4.16 -4.23
CA SER A 105 16.67 -4.53 -5.19
C SER A 105 17.89 -5.08 -4.48
N VAL A 106 18.36 -6.24 -4.90
CA VAL A 106 19.58 -6.89 -4.38
C VAL A 106 20.57 -7.08 -5.53
N PRO A 107 21.75 -6.43 -5.50
CA PRO A 107 22.76 -6.60 -6.54
C PRO A 107 23.46 -7.96 -6.41
N PHE A 108 23.81 -8.57 -7.54
CA PHE A 108 24.59 -9.80 -7.61
C PHE A 108 25.43 -9.86 -8.90
N THR A 109 26.39 -10.79 -8.95
CA THR A 109 27.24 -11.00 -10.14
C THR A 109 27.00 -12.40 -10.68
N LEU A 110 26.81 -12.52 -12.00
CA LEU A 110 26.68 -13.80 -12.70
C LEU A 110 27.59 -13.77 -13.93
N ASP A 111 28.51 -14.73 -14.03
CA ASP A 111 29.45 -14.85 -15.16
C ASP A 111 30.25 -13.57 -15.49
N GLY A 112 30.52 -12.75 -14.48
CA GLY A 112 31.22 -11.47 -14.61
C GLY A 112 30.32 -10.27 -14.89
N GLU A 113 29.04 -10.49 -15.19
CA GLU A 113 28.04 -9.44 -15.38
C GLU A 113 27.44 -8.98 -14.06
N LYS A 114 27.29 -7.66 -13.88
CA LYS A 114 26.63 -7.08 -12.70
C LYS A 114 25.13 -6.94 -12.95
N LEU A 115 24.35 -7.63 -12.13
CA LEU A 115 22.90 -7.72 -12.24
C LEU A 115 22.26 -7.29 -10.92
N LYS A 116 20.95 -7.01 -10.95
CA LYS A 116 20.13 -6.81 -9.76
C LYS A 116 18.87 -7.65 -9.84
N PHE A 117 18.55 -8.29 -8.73
CA PHE A 117 17.28 -8.97 -8.51
C PHE A 117 16.31 -7.98 -7.88
N ILE A 118 15.19 -7.72 -8.54
CA ILE A 118 14.14 -6.80 -8.09
C ILE A 118 12.92 -7.62 -7.73
N ALA A 119 12.31 -7.35 -6.56
CA ALA A 119 11.03 -7.94 -6.18
C ALA A 119 10.13 -6.92 -5.47
N GLY A 120 8.81 -7.04 -5.65
CA GLY A 120 7.82 -6.14 -5.06
C GLY A 120 6.72 -5.77 -6.04
N PHE A 121 6.20 -4.55 -5.93
CA PHE A 121 5.22 -3.98 -6.86
C PHE A 121 5.93 -3.56 -8.16
N ILE A 122 6.03 -4.49 -9.10
CA ILE A 122 6.78 -4.29 -10.36
C ILE A 122 5.96 -3.58 -11.45
N GLY A 123 4.67 -3.33 -11.19
CA GLY A 123 3.80 -2.60 -12.11
C GLY A 123 2.35 -2.57 -11.65
N ALA A 124 1.47 -2.15 -12.55
CA ALA A 124 0.03 -2.19 -12.39
C ALA A 124 -0.59 -2.76 -13.68
N ASN A 125 -1.65 -3.55 -13.52
CA ASN A 125 -2.49 -4.00 -14.60
C ASN A 125 -3.71 -3.07 -14.69
N GLN A 126 -4.09 -2.69 -15.90
CA GLN A 126 -5.32 -1.95 -16.17
C GLN A 126 -6.16 -2.74 -17.15
N GLU A 127 -7.38 -3.08 -16.74
CA GLU A 127 -8.33 -3.85 -17.53
C GLU A 127 -9.62 -3.04 -17.70
N VAL A 128 -10.19 -3.09 -18.90
CA VAL A 128 -11.52 -2.53 -19.17
C VAL A 128 -12.49 -3.69 -19.26
N LEU A 129 -13.47 -3.72 -18.37
CA LEU A 129 -14.45 -4.79 -18.30
C LEU A 129 -15.52 -4.59 -19.38
N GLU A 130 -15.56 -5.51 -20.35
CA GLU A 130 -16.46 -5.42 -21.52
C GLU A 130 -17.94 -5.49 -21.15
N ASP A 131 -18.29 -6.20 -20.08
CA ASP A 131 -19.68 -6.45 -19.64
C ASP A 131 -20.21 -5.45 -18.58
N SER A 132 -19.41 -4.46 -18.18
CA SER A 132 -19.78 -3.52 -17.10
C SER A 132 -19.58 -2.06 -17.49
N ASP A 133 -20.32 -1.59 -18.49
CA ASP A 133 -20.35 -0.18 -18.94
C ASP A 133 -18.95 0.44 -19.14
N SER A 134 -17.99 -0.36 -19.64
CA SER A 134 -16.58 0.01 -19.80
C SER A 134 -15.85 0.45 -18.51
N GLU A 135 -16.24 -0.09 -17.36
CA GLU A 135 -15.52 0.14 -16.09
C GLU A 135 -14.05 -0.26 -16.22
N SER A 136 -13.15 0.63 -15.79
CA SER A 136 -11.71 0.38 -15.73
C SER A 136 -11.33 -0.08 -14.33
N VAL A 137 -10.67 -1.23 -14.25
CA VAL A 137 -10.11 -1.76 -13.01
C VAL A 137 -8.59 -1.60 -13.06
N VAL A 138 -8.01 -1.17 -11.94
CA VAL A 138 -6.56 -1.09 -11.76
C VAL A 138 -6.18 -2.03 -10.61
N SER A 139 -5.22 -2.91 -10.84
CA SER A 139 -4.68 -3.82 -9.82
C SER A 139 -3.16 -3.80 -9.81
N PRO A 140 -2.52 -4.00 -8.64
CA PRO A 140 -1.07 -4.09 -8.56
C PRO A 140 -0.56 -5.38 -9.20
N VAL A 141 0.61 -5.33 -9.85
CA VAL A 141 1.36 -6.51 -10.28
C VAL A 141 2.52 -6.72 -9.31
N ILE A 142 2.43 -7.77 -8.51
CA ILE A 142 3.49 -8.19 -7.59
C ILE A 142 4.31 -9.28 -8.26
N GLY A 143 5.62 -9.12 -8.30
CA GLY A 143 6.49 -10.09 -8.95
C GLY A 143 7.97 -9.83 -8.71
N TRP A 144 8.78 -10.44 -9.56
CA TRP A 144 10.23 -10.28 -9.53
C TRP A 144 10.81 -10.25 -10.94
N SER A 145 12.00 -9.65 -11.07
CA SER A 145 12.76 -9.61 -12.32
C SER A 145 14.26 -9.55 -12.05
N ILE A 146 15.06 -9.95 -13.05
CA ILE A 146 16.51 -9.74 -13.06
C ILE A 146 16.80 -8.76 -14.17
N VAL A 147 17.51 -7.68 -13.83
CA VAL A 147 17.91 -6.65 -14.80
C VAL A 147 19.38 -6.30 -14.61
N ASN A 148 19.98 -5.66 -15.62
CA ASN A 148 21.36 -5.20 -15.51
C ASN A 148 21.48 -4.14 -14.41
N ASP A 149 22.52 -4.25 -13.58
CA ASP A 149 22.85 -3.25 -12.56
C ASP A 149 23.68 -2.12 -13.18
N ILE A 150 23.07 -1.44 -14.14
CA ILE A 150 23.65 -0.27 -14.80
C ILE A 150 23.43 0.90 -13.84
N LYS A 151 24.52 1.51 -13.35
CA LYS A 151 24.44 2.83 -12.73
C LYS A 151 23.79 3.76 -13.74
N VAL A 152 22.59 4.26 -13.42
CA VAL A 152 22.03 5.40 -14.15
C VAL A 152 23.05 6.53 -14.02
N PRO A 153 23.51 7.13 -15.13
CA PRO A 153 24.50 8.22 -15.10
C PRO A 153 24.03 9.43 -14.31
#